data_AF-A0A650EK51-F1
#
_entry.id   AF-A0A650EK51-F1
#
_cell.length_a   1.000
_cell.length_b   1.000
_cell.length_c   1.000
_cell.angle_alpha   90.00
_cell.angle_beta   90.00
_cell.angle_gamma   90.00
#
_symmetry.space_group_name_H-M   'P 1'
#
loop_
_entity.id
_entity.type
_entity.pdbx_description
1 polymer ?
#
loop_
_entity_poly.entity_id
_entity_poly.type
_entity_poly.pdbx_seq_one_letter_code
_entity_poly.pdbx_strand_id
1 'polypeptide(L)'
;MSNKHINETISDELTLEMSLEEMALEVIDMLSVALHFAGAKKQHIKDLIELYTEQMDIFYAKLPEDAPYGQEEMIGIIESLRQKYPKFFR
;
A
#
# COMPACT_ATOMS: atom_id res chain seq x y z
N MET A 1 -34.47 1.78 28.53
CA MET A 1 -33.94 2.57 27.40
C MET A 1 -32.46 2.24 27.19
N SER A 2 -32.13 1.03 26.70
CA SER A 2 -30.72 0.60 26.53
C SER A 2 -30.34 0.06 25.14
N ASN A 3 -31.30 -0.29 24.26
CA ASN A 3 -30.96 -0.92 22.98
C ASN A 3 -30.70 0.06 21.82
N LYS A 4 -31.03 1.35 21.97
CA LYS A 4 -30.85 2.33 20.89
C LYS A 4 -29.40 2.80 20.76
N HIS A 5 -28.74 3.11 21.88
CA HIS A 5 -27.34 3.54 21.89
C HIS A 5 -26.37 2.44 21.45
N ILE A 6 -26.64 1.17 21.78
CA ILE A 6 -25.81 0.04 21.36
C ILE A 6 -25.89 -0.16 19.84
N ASN A 7 -27.08 0.01 19.24
CA ASN A 7 -27.29 -0.18 17.82
C ASN A 7 -26.67 0.94 16.96
N GLU A 8 -26.70 2.18 17.46
CA GLU A 8 -26.06 3.33 16.79
C GLU A 8 -24.52 3.19 16.81
N THR A 9 -23.91 2.80 17.94
CA THR A 9 -22.45 2.60 18.03
C THR A 9 -21.94 1.46 17.13
N ILE A 10 -22.67 0.34 17.03
CA ILE A 10 -22.32 -0.76 16.11
C ILE A 10 -22.42 -0.33 14.64
N SER A 11 -23.40 0.51 14.31
CA SER A 11 -23.56 1.04 12.95
C SER A 11 -22.41 1.99 12.56
N ASP A 12 -21.96 2.82 13.48
CA ASP A 12 -20.87 3.78 13.24
C ASP A 12 -19.52 3.06 13.10
N GLU A 13 -19.26 2.04 13.93
CA GLU A 13 -18.04 1.22 13.86
C GLU A 13 -17.96 0.44 12.54
N LEU A 14 -19.06 -0.17 12.11
CA LEU A 14 -19.14 -0.88 10.83
C LEU A 14 -18.94 0.07 9.64
N THR A 15 -19.48 1.28 9.72
CA THR A 15 -19.29 2.30 8.66
C THR A 15 -17.83 2.75 8.57
N LEU A 16 -17.15 2.89 9.72
CA LEU A 16 -15.74 3.23 9.78
C LEU A 16 -14.86 2.12 9.20
N GLU A 17 -15.14 0.85 9.54
CA GLU A 17 -14.40 -0.30 9.01
C GLU A 17 -14.49 -0.37 7.48
N MET A 18 -15.69 -0.21 6.92
CA MET A 18 -15.90 -0.16 5.47
C MET A 18 -15.12 0.99 4.82
N SER A 19 -15.13 2.18 5.43
CA SER A 19 -14.36 3.31 4.93
C SER A 19 -12.85 3.05 4.93
N LEU A 20 -12.32 2.38 5.95
CA LEU A 20 -10.89 2.03 6.03
C LEU A 20 -10.50 1.00 4.96
N GLU A 21 -11.37 0.02 4.70
CA GLU A 21 -11.17 -0.97 3.64
C GLU A 21 -11.15 -0.31 2.26
N GLU A 22 -12.09 0.59 1.98
CA GLU A 22 -12.13 1.36 0.73
C GLU A 22 -10.85 2.19 0.52
N MET A 23 -10.37 2.86 1.58
CA MET A 23 -9.12 3.61 1.53
C MET A 23 -7.91 2.70 1.28
N ALA A 24 -7.86 1.51 1.88
CA ALA A 24 -6.78 0.55 1.66
C ALA A 24 -6.75 0.06 0.20
N LEU A 25 -7.91 -0.20 -0.39
CA LEU A 25 -8.04 -0.56 -1.80
C LEU A 25 -7.56 0.58 -2.71
N GLU A 26 -7.95 1.83 -2.42
CA GLU A 26 -7.51 2.99 -3.18
C GLU A 26 -5.98 3.16 -3.14
N VAL A 27 -5.34 2.92 -2.00
CA VAL A 27 -3.88 2.95 -1.87
C VAL A 27 -3.20 1.87 -2.74
N ILE A 28 -3.75 0.65 -2.77
CA ILE A 28 -3.25 -0.44 -3.62
C ILE A 28 -3.40 -0.10 -5.11
N ASP A 29 -4.51 0.52 -5.49
CA ASP A 29 -4.75 0.97 -6.86
C ASP A 29 -3.79 2.09 -7.25
N MET A 30 -3.53 3.06 -6.37
CA MET A 30 -2.52 4.09 -6.60
C MET A 30 -1.12 3.50 -6.76
N LEU A 31 -0.75 2.50 -5.96
CA LEU A 31 0.53 1.79 -6.13
C LEU A 31 0.59 1.04 -7.47
N SER A 32 -0.51 0.37 -7.86
CA SER A 32 -0.62 -0.28 -9.18
C SER A 32 -0.39 0.70 -10.33
N VAL A 33 -0.97 1.90 -10.23
CA VAL A 33 -0.80 2.99 -11.18
C VAL A 33 0.65 3.50 -11.19
N ALA A 34 1.26 3.71 -10.03
CA ALA A 34 2.64 4.13 -9.91
C ALA A 34 3.60 3.11 -10.57
N LEU A 35 3.42 1.82 -10.29
CA LEU A 35 4.19 0.73 -10.90
C LEU A 35 3.98 0.68 -12.42
N HIS A 36 2.75 0.86 -12.90
CA HIS A 36 2.45 0.94 -14.32
C HIS A 36 3.26 2.05 -15.00
N PHE A 37 3.25 3.25 -14.45
CA PHE A 37 4.01 4.39 -14.99
C PHE A 37 5.52 4.26 -14.80
N ALA A 38 5.98 3.49 -13.82
CA ALA A 38 7.38 3.09 -13.68
C ALA A 38 7.83 2.04 -14.72
N GLY A 39 6.92 1.57 -15.58
CA GLY A 39 7.22 0.66 -16.69
C GLY A 39 6.91 -0.81 -16.38
N ALA A 40 6.18 -1.12 -15.31
CA ALA A 40 5.80 -2.48 -14.98
C ALA A 40 4.95 -3.12 -16.10
N LYS A 41 5.24 -4.38 -16.43
CA LYS A 41 4.40 -5.18 -17.31
C LYS A 41 3.12 -5.55 -16.55
N LYS A 42 1.96 -5.33 -17.18
CA LYS A 42 0.62 -5.53 -16.59
C LYS A 42 0.46 -6.87 -15.86
N GLN A 43 0.98 -7.96 -16.45
CA GLN A 43 0.90 -9.30 -15.89
C GLN A 43 1.71 -9.51 -14.58
N HIS A 44 2.61 -8.59 -14.24
CA HIS A 44 3.48 -8.65 -13.06
C HIS A 44 3.15 -7.59 -12.00
N ILE A 45 2.10 -6.76 -12.20
CA ILE A 45 1.76 -5.70 -11.24
C ILE A 45 1.43 -6.27 -9.86
N LYS A 46 0.64 -7.35 -9.80
CA LYS A 46 0.30 -8.00 -8.53
C LYS A 46 1.55 -8.53 -7.82
N ASP A 47 2.40 -9.26 -8.54
CA ASP A 47 3.68 -9.75 -8.01
C ASP A 47 4.55 -8.60 -7.49
N LEU A 48 4.57 -7.47 -8.19
CA LEU A 48 5.34 -6.29 -7.81
C LEU A 48 4.77 -5.57 -6.57
N ILE A 49 3.47 -5.62 -6.32
CA ILE A 49 2.86 -5.10 -5.08
C ILE A 49 3.32 -5.94 -3.89
N GLU A 50 3.28 -7.28 -4.01
CA GLU A 50 3.75 -8.17 -2.94
C GLU A 50 5.24 -7.93 -2.65
N LEU A 51 6.06 -7.84 -3.70
CA LEU A 51 7.48 -7.51 -3.58
C LEU A 51 7.73 -6.10 -3.02
N TYR A 52 6.85 -5.15 -3.31
CA TYR A 52 6.93 -3.80 -2.75
C TYR A 52 6.80 -3.84 -1.22
N THR A 53 5.78 -4.56 -0.72
CA THR A 53 5.56 -4.72 0.73
C THR A 53 6.79 -5.35 1.41
N GLU A 54 7.36 -6.40 0.82
CA GLU A 54 8.59 -7.00 1.34
C GLU A 54 9.79 -6.03 1.35
N GLN A 55 9.95 -5.22 0.30
CA GLN A 55 11.02 -4.22 0.25
C GLN A 55 10.80 -3.10 1.27
N MET A 56 9.55 -2.74 1.51
CA MET A 56 9.18 -1.74 2.49
C MET A 56 9.61 -2.15 3.90
N ASP A 57 9.38 -3.41 4.30
CA ASP A 57 9.84 -3.93 5.60
C ASP A 57 11.38 -3.87 5.74
N ILE A 58 12.10 -4.22 4.68
CA ILE A 58 13.57 -4.13 4.64
C ILE A 58 14.04 -2.67 4.73
N PHE A 59 13.29 -1.75 4.14
CA PHE A 59 13.58 -0.32 4.17
C PHE A 59 13.35 0.24 5.58
N TYR A 60 12.21 -0.05 6.19
CA TYR A 60 11.88 0.34 7.57
C TYR A 60 12.90 -0.18 8.58
N ALA A 61 13.38 -1.41 8.43
CA ALA A 61 14.41 -1.98 9.31
C ALA A 61 15.76 -1.22 9.28
N LYS A 62 15.98 -0.36 8.27
CA LYS A 62 17.22 0.43 8.13
C LYS A 62 17.03 1.90 8.52
N LEU A 63 15.80 2.33 8.72
CA LEU A 63 15.49 3.71 9.05
C LEU A 63 15.63 3.95 10.55
N PRO A 64 15.98 5.18 10.96
CA PRO A 64 15.74 5.64 12.33
C PRO A 64 14.28 5.44 12.74
N GLU A 65 14.02 5.20 14.03
CA GLU A 65 12.69 4.90 14.58
C GLU A 65 11.62 5.94 14.20
N ASP A 66 12.02 7.20 14.01
CA ASP A 66 11.14 8.33 13.66
C ASP A 66 11.25 8.78 12.20
N ALA A 67 11.87 7.98 11.32
CA ALA A 67 12.01 8.38 9.93
C ALA A 67 10.64 8.44 9.24
N PRO A 68 10.30 9.55 8.58
CA PRO A 68 9.06 9.64 7.84
C PRO A 68 9.12 8.72 6.62
N TYR A 69 8.03 7.99 6.38
CA TYR A 69 7.82 7.32 5.11
C TYR A 69 6.96 8.20 4.22
N GLY A 70 7.48 8.55 3.04
CA GLY A 70 6.80 9.40 2.09
C GLY A 70 7.16 9.08 0.64
N GLN A 71 6.99 10.08 -0.21
CA GLN A 71 7.13 9.91 -1.66
C GLN A 71 8.54 9.46 -2.08
N GLU A 72 9.59 10.00 -1.46
CA GLU A 72 10.98 9.69 -1.82
C GLU A 72 11.32 8.22 -1.54
N GLU A 73 10.84 7.70 -0.40
CA GLU A 73 10.99 6.29 -0.03
C GLU A 73 10.22 5.38 -0.98
N MET A 74 9.00 5.76 -1.37
CA MET A 74 8.23 5.02 -2.36
C MET A 74 8.94 4.93 -3.70
N ILE A 75 9.51 6.05 -4.17
CA ILE A 75 10.30 6.10 -5.41
C ILE A 75 11.52 5.20 -5.28
N GLY A 76 12.26 5.29 -4.19
CA GLY A 76 13.45 4.46 -3.94
C GLY A 76 13.15 2.96 -3.93
N ILE A 77 12.02 2.55 -3.33
CA ILE A 77 11.57 1.16 -3.36
C ILE A 77 11.26 0.73 -4.81
N ILE A 78 10.49 1.52 -5.57
CA ILE A 78 10.15 1.20 -6.97
C ILE A 78 11.41 1.10 -7.84
N GLU A 79 12.37 2.01 -7.66
CA GLU A 79 13.66 1.94 -8.35
C GLU A 79 14.44 0.67 -7.99
N SER A 80 14.44 0.28 -6.71
CA SER A 80 15.07 -0.97 -6.28
C SER A 80 14.41 -2.20 -6.92
N LEU A 81 13.08 -2.20 -7.08
CA LEU A 81 12.35 -3.26 -7.77
C LEU A 81 12.73 -3.33 -9.24
N ARG A 82 12.88 -2.19 -9.93
CA ARG A 82 13.34 -2.13 -11.32
C ARG A 82 14.72 -2.74 -11.50
N GLN A 83 15.64 -2.47 -10.57
CA GLN A 83 17.00 -2.99 -10.60
C GLN A 83 17.06 -4.49 -10.29
N LYS A 84 16.28 -4.96 -9.30
CA LYS A 84 16.25 -6.37 -8.87
C LYS A 84 15.48 -7.28 -9.83
N TYR A 85 14.41 -6.78 -10.42
CA TYR A 85 13.49 -7.55 -11.25
C TYR A 85 13.31 -6.94 -12.64
N PRO A 86 14.39 -6.68 -13.42
CA PRO A 86 14.29 -5.99 -14.71
C PRO A 86 13.36 -6.69 -15.69
N LYS A 87 13.23 -8.03 -15.59
CA LYS A 87 12.31 -8.84 -16.40
C LYS A 87 10.83 -8.45 -16.23
N PHE A 88 10.45 -7.85 -15.10
CA PHE A 88 9.08 -7.40 -14.82
C PHE A 88 8.78 -6.00 -15.38
N PHE A 89 9.81 -5.26 -15.80
CA PHE A 89 9.70 -3.92 -16.36
C PHE A 89 10.00 -3.93 -17.87
N ARG A 90 9.59 -2.87 -18.55
CA ARG A 90 9.82 -2.62 -19.99
C ARG A 90 11.09 -1.82 -20.22
#